data_AF-X0Y810-F1
#
_entry.id   AF-X0Y810-F1
#
_cell.length_a   1.000
_cell.length_b   1.000
_cell.length_c   1.000
_cell.angle_alpha   90.00
_cell.angle_beta   90.00
_cell.angle_gamma   90.00
#
_symmetry.space_group_name_H-M   'P 1'
#
loop_
_entity.id
_entity.type
_entity.pdbx_description
1 polymer ?
#
loop_
_entity_poly.entity_id
_entity_poly.type
_entity_poly.pdbx_seq_one_letter_code
_entity_poly.pdbx_strand_id
1 'polypeptide(L)'
;MGLTRASFNVRFKSERTWVILAAVAVLIIVLTTLQWDVNGSQSPYATDVGEIQNALPRWGTLHFTGYPLYTFVGSMWVSFLRLLGVAPAAGASLFSAMWGAAAAALLVLLAVELGVPAPT
;
A
#
# COMPACT_ATOMS: atom_id res chain seq x y z
N MET A 1 14.70 -36.57 9.96
CA MET A 1 13.40 -36.27 10.62
C MET A 1 12.48 -35.66 9.57
N GLY A 2 11.57 -36.45 8.99
CA GLY A 2 10.69 -35.97 7.92
C GLY A 2 9.55 -35.13 8.49
N LEU A 3 9.34 -33.92 7.97
CA LEU A 3 8.15 -33.13 8.25
C LEU A 3 6.92 -33.95 7.85
N THR A 4 6.01 -34.19 8.79
CA THR A 4 4.74 -34.84 8.48
C THR A 4 3.87 -33.87 7.69
N ARG A 5 2.96 -34.36 6.83
CA ARG A 5 2.02 -33.52 6.08
C ARG A 5 1.27 -32.51 6.99
N ALA A 6 0.99 -32.92 8.23
CA ALA A 6 0.35 -32.08 9.23
C ALA A 6 1.22 -30.90 9.69
N SER A 7 2.51 -31.11 9.96
CA SER A 7 3.41 -30.03 10.40
C SER A 7 3.67 -29.00 9.30
N PHE A 8 3.74 -29.45 8.04
CA PHE A 8 3.86 -28.56 6.89
C PHE A 8 2.62 -27.65 6.73
N ASN A 9 1.41 -28.22 6.83
CA ASN A 9 0.17 -27.46 6.72
C ASN A 9 0.00 -26.42 7.84
N VAL A 10 0.37 -26.76 9.08
CA VAL A 10 0.30 -25.83 10.22
C VAL A 10 1.25 -24.66 10.03
N ARG A 11 2.51 -24.95 9.64
CA ARG A 11 3.52 -23.92 9.38
C ARG A 11 3.06 -22.97 8.28
N PHE A 12 2.62 -23.51 7.14
CA PHE A 12 2.18 -22.72 6.00
C PHE A 12 0.94 -21.85 6.31
N LYS A 13 0.02 -22.37 7.14
CA LYS A 13 -1.13 -21.59 7.62
C LYS A 13 -0.68 -20.43 8.50
N SER A 14 0.26 -20.65 9.42
CA SER A 14 0.83 -19.61 10.29
C SER A 14 1.53 -18.51 9.48
N GLU A 15 2.40 -18.89 8.54
CA GLU A 15 3.12 -17.95 7.67
C GLU A 15 2.15 -17.05 6.88
N ARG A 16 1.11 -17.65 6.26
CA ARG A 16 0.07 -16.90 5.57
C ARG A 16 -0.68 -15.95 6.50
N THR A 17 -1.00 -16.37 7.72
CA THR A 17 -1.66 -15.51 8.71
C THR A 17 -0.82 -14.28 9.00
N TRP A 18 0.48 -14.43 9.24
CA TRP A 18 1.36 -13.29 9.53
C TRP A 18 1.52 -12.32 8.36
N VAL A 19 1.59 -12.83 7.12
CA VAL A 19 1.61 -11.98 5.91
C VAL A 19 0.35 -11.13 5.82
N ILE A 20 -0.82 -11.73 6.04
CA ILE A 20 -2.11 -11.01 6.00
C ILE A 20 -2.21 -10.01 7.15
N LEU A 21 -1.84 -10.41 8.37
CA LEU A 21 -1.90 -9.54 9.54
C LEU A 21 -1.01 -8.30 9.37
N ALA A 22 0.20 -8.45 8.81
CA ALA A 22 1.08 -7.32 8.54
C ALA A 22 0.47 -6.34 7.54
N ALA A 23 -0.08 -6.85 6.43
CA ALA A 23 -0.75 -6.03 5.42
C ALA A 23 -1.93 -5.25 6.02
N VAL A 24 -2.80 -5.94 6.76
CA VAL A 24 -4.00 -5.35 7.38
C VAL A 24 -3.63 -4.35 8.47
N ALA A 25 -2.64 -4.66 9.32
CA ALA A 25 -2.19 -3.76 10.37
C ALA A 25 -1.65 -2.45 9.79
N VAL A 26 -0.76 -2.53 8.79
CA VAL A 26 -0.23 -1.34 8.11
C VAL A 26 -1.34 -0.56 7.43
N LEU A 27 -2.27 -1.23 6.75
CA LEU A 27 -3.40 -0.56 6.12
C LEU A 27 -4.24 0.21 7.13
N ILE A 28 -4.64 -0.41 8.24
CA ILE A 28 -5.43 0.24 9.30
C ILE A 28 -4.69 1.46 9.84
N ILE A 29 -3.40 1.34 10.13
CA ILE A 29 -2.59 2.45 10.64
C ILE A 29 -2.54 3.60 9.63
N VAL A 30 -2.23 3.33 8.36
CA VAL A 30 -2.13 4.38 7.34
C VAL A 30 -3.49 5.01 7.01
N LEU A 31 -4.60 4.25 7.14
CA LEU A 31 -5.95 4.79 6.98
C LEU A 31 -6.28 5.85 8.04
N THR A 32 -5.66 5.81 9.22
CA THR A 32 -5.84 6.87 10.24
C THR A 32 -5.26 8.23 9.81
N THR A 33 -4.40 8.25 8.79
CA THR A 33 -3.79 9.46 8.23
C THR A 33 -4.32 9.78 6.83
N LEU A 34 -5.49 9.26 6.46
CA LEU A 34 -6.09 9.49 5.15
C LEU A 34 -6.44 10.98 4.96
N GLN A 35 -6.00 11.56 3.85
CA GLN A 35 -6.26 12.95 3.51
C GLN A 35 -7.46 13.07 2.57
N TRP A 36 -8.47 13.83 2.97
CA TRP A 36 -9.67 14.10 2.16
C TRP A 36 -9.51 15.30 1.24
N ASP A 37 -8.63 16.22 1.60
CA ASP A 37 -8.27 17.41 0.84
C ASP A 37 -6.83 17.32 0.33
N VAL A 38 -6.50 18.21 -0.62
CA VAL A 38 -5.16 18.29 -1.19
C VAL A 38 -4.21 18.88 -0.15
N ASN A 39 -3.20 18.10 0.21
CA ASN A 39 -2.11 18.41 1.12
C ASN A 39 -2.58 18.70 2.57
N GLY A 40 -1.94 18.02 3.54
CA GLY A 40 -2.21 18.22 4.97
C GLY A 40 -1.29 19.23 5.66
N SER A 41 -0.32 19.83 4.96
CA SER A 41 0.69 20.71 5.56
C SER A 41 1.24 21.73 4.57
N GLN A 42 1.57 22.93 5.06
CA GLN A 42 2.28 23.96 4.29
C GLN A 42 3.81 23.74 4.29
N SER A 43 4.29 22.65 4.90
CA SER A 43 5.72 22.33 4.91
C SER A 43 6.20 21.98 3.50
N PRO A 44 7.41 22.42 3.09
CA PRO A 44 8.02 22.00 1.83
C PRO A 44 8.10 20.47 1.66
N TYR A 45 8.22 19.72 2.77
CA TYR A 45 8.24 18.25 2.77
C TYR A 45 6.90 17.60 2.37
N ALA A 46 5.81 18.36 2.33
CA ALA A 46 4.49 17.87 1.93
C ALA A 46 4.10 18.28 0.49
N THR A 47 4.99 18.97 -0.23
CA THR A 47 4.75 19.43 -1.61
C THR A 47 4.38 18.28 -2.54
N ASP A 48 5.13 17.18 -2.48
CA ASP A 48 4.93 16.00 -3.33
C ASP A 48 3.59 15.32 -3.07
N VAL A 49 3.10 15.36 -1.82
CA VAL A 49 1.79 14.81 -1.46
C VAL A 49 0.69 15.56 -2.22
N GLY A 50 0.74 16.89 -2.19
CA GLY A 50 -0.19 17.74 -2.92
C GLY A 50 -0.07 17.57 -4.43
N GLU A 51 1.16 17.43 -4.95
CA GLU A 51 1.41 17.18 -6.37
C GLU A 51 0.77 15.87 -6.82
N ILE A 52 0.99 14.76 -6.10
CA ILE A 52 0.41 13.44 -6.41
C ILE A 52 -1.12 13.50 -6.38
N GLN A 53 -1.70 14.09 -5.35
CA GLN A 53 -3.15 14.27 -5.21
C GLN A 53 -3.74 15.14 -6.34
N ASN A 54 -2.95 16.03 -6.93
CA ASN A 54 -3.36 16.88 -8.04
C ASN A 54 -3.16 16.22 -9.41
N ALA A 55 -2.08 15.46 -9.59
CA ALA A 55 -1.66 14.86 -10.85
C ALA A 55 -2.46 13.61 -11.21
N LEU A 56 -2.61 12.66 -10.28
CA LEU A 56 -3.32 11.38 -10.54
C LEU A 56 -4.75 11.56 -11.07
N PRO A 57 -5.62 12.41 -10.51
CA PRO A 57 -6.97 12.59 -11.05
C PRO A 57 -7.01 13.32 -12.41
N ARG A 58 -5.92 13.93 -12.83
CA ARG A 58 -5.80 14.70 -14.08
C ARG A 58 -4.99 13.98 -15.15
N TRP A 59 -4.53 12.75 -14.88
CA TRP A 59 -3.58 12.06 -15.75
C TRP A 59 -2.32 12.89 -16.02
N GLY A 60 -1.93 13.68 -15.01
CA GLY A 60 -0.78 14.57 -15.05
C GLY A 60 0.54 13.85 -14.82
N THR A 61 1.63 14.55 -15.11
CA THR A 61 2.98 14.10 -14.83
C THR A 61 3.44 14.62 -13.47
N LEU A 62 4.21 13.82 -12.74
CA LEU A 62 4.92 14.23 -11.54
C LEU A 62 6.31 14.77 -11.92
N HIS A 63 6.83 15.71 -11.13
CA HIS A 63 8.11 16.36 -11.43
C HIS A 63 9.32 15.39 -11.31
N PHE A 64 10.33 15.68 -12.14
CA PHE A 64 11.56 14.94 -12.45
C PHE A 64 11.42 13.44 -12.81
N THR A 65 11.82 13.10 -14.04
CA THR A 65 11.75 11.77 -14.70
C THR A 65 10.36 11.14 -14.83
N GLY A 66 9.38 11.57 -14.02
CA GLY A 66 8.07 10.94 -13.90
C GLY A 66 8.18 9.51 -13.38
N TYR A 67 7.16 9.04 -12.66
CA TYR A 67 7.03 7.63 -12.31
C TYR A 67 5.92 7.04 -13.16
N PRO A 68 6.13 6.80 -14.47
CA PRO A 68 5.04 6.58 -15.43
C PRO A 68 4.16 5.39 -15.09
N LEU A 69 4.73 4.31 -14.53
CA LEU A 69 3.94 3.19 -14.05
C LEU A 69 3.04 3.58 -12.87
N TYR A 70 3.59 4.29 -11.88
CA TYR A 70 2.86 4.76 -10.71
C TYR A 70 1.76 5.74 -11.10
N THR A 71 2.07 6.72 -11.98
CA THR A 71 1.09 7.71 -12.42
C THR A 71 0.01 7.10 -13.29
N PHE A 72 0.34 6.19 -14.20
CA PHE A 72 -0.66 5.52 -15.05
C PHE A 72 -1.63 4.66 -14.22
N VAL A 73 -1.09 3.76 -13.39
CA VAL A 73 -1.92 2.87 -12.56
C VAL A 73 -2.66 3.66 -11.48
N GLY A 74 -2.02 4.67 -10.89
CA GLY A 74 -2.64 5.57 -9.92
C GLY A 74 -3.77 6.40 -10.55
N SER A 75 -3.60 6.89 -11.78
CA SER A 75 -4.65 7.64 -12.48
C SER A 75 -5.86 6.76 -12.81
N MET A 76 -5.63 5.51 -13.23
CA MET A 76 -6.71 4.52 -13.40
C MET A 76 -7.47 4.28 -12.08
N TRP A 77 -6.72 4.04 -11.00
CA TRP A 77 -7.27 3.80 -9.67
C TRP A 77 -8.12 4.98 -9.17
N VAL A 78 -7.58 6.20 -9.21
CA VAL A 78 -8.28 7.40 -8.76
C VAL A 78 -9.49 7.69 -9.64
N SER A 79 -9.38 7.48 -10.97
CA SER A 79 -10.51 7.62 -11.89
C SER A 79 -11.64 6.65 -11.54
N PHE A 80 -11.31 5.38 -11.24
CA PHE A 80 -12.30 4.39 -10.82
C PHE A 80 -12.97 4.76 -9.49
N LEU A 81 -12.19 5.11 -8.46
CA LEU A 81 -12.76 5.49 -7.15
C LEU A 81 -13.62 6.76 -7.24
N ARG A 82 -13.27 7.68 -8.13
CA ARG A 82 -14.09 8.87 -8.41
C ARG A 82 -15.47 8.50 -8.95
N LEU A 83 -15.59 7.43 -9.75
CA LEU A 83 -16.90 6.92 -10.20
C LEU A 83 -17.76 6.42 -9.03
N LEU A 84 -17.13 6.02 -7.93
CA LEU A 84 -17.79 5.58 -6.69
C LEU A 84 -18.03 6.73 -5.70
N GLY A 85 -17.74 7.98 -6.07
CA GLY A 85 -17.94 9.16 -5.23
C GLY A 85 -16.81 9.45 -4.24
N VAL A 86 -15.66 8.76 -4.34
CA VAL A 86 -14.50 9.03 -3.49
C VAL A 86 -13.81 10.32 -3.95
N ALA A 87 -13.48 11.20 -2.99
CA ALA A 87 -12.72 12.42 -3.27
C ALA A 87 -11.35 12.10 -3.91
N PRO A 88 -10.91 12.80 -4.97
CA PRO A 88 -9.64 12.52 -5.64
C PRO A 88 -8.41 12.47 -4.73
N ALA A 89 -8.32 13.38 -3.77
CA ALA A 89 -7.21 13.41 -2.81
C ALA A 89 -7.20 12.14 -1.93
N ALA A 90 -8.37 11.72 -1.42
CA ALA A 90 -8.52 10.46 -0.69
C ALA A 90 -8.19 9.25 -1.57
N GLY A 91 -8.62 9.25 -2.83
CA GLY A 91 -8.31 8.19 -3.78
C GLY A 91 -6.80 8.02 -4.01
N ALA A 92 -6.06 9.13 -4.13
CA ALA A 92 -4.61 9.13 -4.25
C ALA A 92 -3.93 8.64 -2.96
N SER A 93 -4.40 9.07 -1.79
CA SER A 93 -3.90 8.57 -0.51
C SER A 93 -4.16 7.07 -0.31
N LEU A 94 -5.34 6.58 -0.72
CA LEU A 94 -5.68 5.15 -0.70
C LEU A 94 -4.77 4.33 -1.62
N PHE A 95 -4.41 4.85 -2.80
CA PHE A 95 -3.48 4.19 -3.71
C PHE A 95 -2.12 3.94 -3.04
N SER A 96 -1.55 4.96 -2.41
CA SER A 96 -0.30 4.83 -1.66
C SER A 96 -0.44 3.93 -0.44
N ALA A 97 -1.56 3.97 0.29
CA ALA A 97 -1.83 3.09 1.42
C ALA A 97 -1.85 1.61 1.01
N MET A 98 -2.41 1.29 -0.16
CA MET A 98 -2.41 -0.07 -0.70
C MET A 98 -1.01 -0.57 -1.02
N TRP A 99 -0.17 0.27 -1.62
CA TRP A 99 1.24 -0.08 -1.87
C TRP A 99 2.04 -0.22 -0.57
N GLY A 100 1.77 0.59 0.45
CA GLY A 100 2.36 0.43 1.78
C GLY A 100 2.01 -0.92 2.43
N ALA A 101 0.72 -1.31 2.37
CA ALA A 101 0.26 -2.61 2.86
C ALA A 101 0.86 -3.78 2.07
N ALA A 102 0.93 -3.66 0.74
CA ALA A 102 1.55 -4.66 -0.13
C ALA A 102 3.06 -4.82 0.16
N ALA A 103 3.78 -3.71 0.33
CA ALA A 103 5.20 -3.73 0.68
C ALA A 103 5.43 -4.43 2.03
N ALA A 104 4.61 -4.16 3.04
CA ALA A 104 4.68 -4.84 4.34
C ALA A 104 4.44 -6.36 4.22
N ALA A 105 3.43 -6.76 3.45
CA ALA A 105 3.14 -8.18 3.18
C ALA A 105 4.32 -8.88 2.51
N LEU A 106 4.91 -8.25 1.49
CA LEU A 106 6.05 -8.78 0.75
C LEU A 106 7.32 -8.87 1.61
N LEU A 107 7.54 -7.91 2.51
CA LEU A 107 8.65 -7.98 3.47
C LEU A 107 8.50 -9.15 4.44
N VAL A 108 7.29 -9.40 4.96
CA VAL A 108 7.05 -10.59 5.80
C VAL A 108 7.22 -11.87 5.01
N LEU A 109 6.72 -11.92 3.77
CA LEU A 109 6.91 -13.08 2.90
C LEU A 109 8.40 -13.34 2.61
N LEU A 110 9.17 -12.29 2.36
CA LEU A 110 10.62 -12.39 2.19
C LEU A 110 11.29 -12.93 3.47
N ALA A 111 10.91 -12.45 4.65
CA ALA A 111 11.43 -12.96 5.91
C ALA A 111 11.14 -14.45 6.12
N VAL A 112 9.92 -14.89 5.78
CA VAL A 112 9.54 -16.32 5.81
C VAL A 112 10.40 -17.14 4.85
N GLU A 113 10.61 -16.66 3.62
CA GLU A 113 11.45 -17.34 2.62
C GLU A 113 12.92 -17.44 3.08
N LEU A 114 13.41 -16.44 3.80
CA LEU A 114 14.74 -16.44 4.42
C LEU A 114 14.83 -17.31 5.69
N GLY A 115 13.74 -17.98 6.08
CA GLY A 115 13.72 -18.91 7.21
C GLY A 115 13.49 -18.26 8.58
N VAL A 116 13.03 -17.00 8.63
CA VAL A 116 12.64 -16.36 9.89
C VAL A 116 11.39 -17.06 10.43
N PRO A 117 11.41 -17.57 11.68
CA PRO A 117 10.27 -18.26 12.25
C PRO A 117 9.11 -17.28 12.48
N ALA A 118 7.90 -17.73 12.16
CA ALA A 118 6.69 -17.05 12.56
C ALA A 118 6.60 -16.94 14.10
N PRO A 119 6.10 -15.83 14.66
CA PRO A 119 5.80 -15.75 16.08
C PRO A 119 4.83 -16.87 16.48
N THR A 120 5.13 -17.53 17.61
CA THR A 120 4.36 -18.64 18.19
C THR A 120 3.12 -18.17 18.92
#